data_AF-A0A9N9XYG6-F1
#
_entry.id   AF-A0A9N9XYG6-F1
#
_cell.length_a   1.000
_cell.length_b   1.000
_cell.length_c   1.000
_cell.angle_alpha   90.00
_cell.angle_beta   90.00
_cell.angle_gamma   90.00
#
_symmetry.space_group_name_H-M   'P 1'
#
loop_
_entity.id
_entity.type
_entity.pdbx_description
1 polymer ?
#
loop_
_entity_poly.entity_id
_entity_poly.type
_entity_poly.pdbx_seq_one_letter_code
_entity_poly.pdbx_strand_id
1 'polypeptide(L)'
;MLLKQLLAIGSGLLIAAAQTFSNPVIWEDLPDNEVTRVDNAFYMTASSFHLSPGAPISRSYDLVNWEPIGHSVPTLDFGPSYDMTDSQTAYVAGIWASTLRHRDFDNKWYFLACVGFSKTYIYVADEADGTWTRHSTIDQCFYDAGFLFEGEAVYVAYGNTKINIAQLSTDLTSVVANELVFETPTDIGALEGSRMYHRDGNYYIFVTRPPNAQYTLKSSSPWGPFEYRVLCDNIALTSVPGGGAPHQGSLVDTPDGNWYYMGFTDIYPGGRAPVLAPITWGEDGFPTLVTTDGEWGDYPYPLPEVKQPDTLGLYEFQGSVLGPQWQWNHNPNSGSFTVNNGLELRTATVTQDIYLARNTLTHRIRGPIGTGTIHLDFTGMADGDRAGLSLFRDDSAMIGIEREGDSWSLVARRSVMDEGKKQGESVQELARVDNIAFREVWLRVSADVHPNRMGQGLLSFSADNLNFTELARFDLRRTWPFFLGYRYGIYNYATKGLGGLVRVSSFLNEVANQ
;
A
#
# COMPACT_ATOMS: atom_id res chain seq x y z
N MET A 1 -67.99 5.84 40.80
CA MET A 1 -66.63 5.33 41.04
C MET A 1 -66.40 4.14 40.13
N LEU A 2 -65.76 4.35 38.96
CA LEU A 2 -65.06 3.36 38.13
C LEU A 2 -64.70 4.07 36.80
N LEU A 3 -63.48 4.62 36.74
CA LEU A 3 -62.89 5.20 35.55
C LEU A 3 -62.01 4.13 34.91
N LYS A 4 -62.32 3.75 33.66
CA LYS A 4 -61.49 2.84 32.85
C LYS A 4 -60.24 3.58 32.38
N GLN A 5 -59.06 3.11 32.74
CA GLN A 5 -57.79 3.52 32.12
C GLN A 5 -57.51 2.62 30.91
N LEU A 6 -57.42 3.22 29.73
CA LEU A 6 -56.77 2.61 28.56
C LEU A 6 -55.25 2.73 28.74
N LEU A 7 -54.53 1.61 28.69
CA LEU A 7 -53.10 1.62 28.40
C LEU A 7 -52.92 1.69 26.88
N ALA A 8 -52.36 2.79 26.39
CA ALA A 8 -51.80 2.88 25.05
C ALA A 8 -50.41 2.22 25.07
N ILE A 9 -50.24 1.11 24.37
CA ILE A 9 -48.93 0.52 24.10
C ILE A 9 -48.36 1.31 22.91
N GLY A 10 -47.50 2.28 23.21
CA GLY A 10 -46.69 2.94 22.20
C GLY A 10 -45.62 1.97 21.70
N SER A 11 -45.78 1.48 20.48
CA SER A 11 -44.72 0.82 19.72
C SER A 11 -43.68 1.87 19.32
N GLY A 12 -42.72 2.13 20.20
CA GLY A 12 -41.52 2.88 19.86
C GLY A 12 -40.65 2.04 18.94
N LEU A 13 -40.61 2.37 17.65
CA LEU A 13 -39.49 2.00 16.80
C LEU A 13 -38.24 2.66 17.39
N LEU A 14 -37.39 1.86 18.02
CA LEU A 14 -35.99 2.22 18.24
C LEU A 14 -35.36 2.35 16.85
N ILE A 15 -35.25 3.59 16.36
CA ILE A 15 -34.35 3.89 15.26
C ILE A 15 -32.94 3.70 15.85
N ALA A 16 -32.34 2.54 15.59
CA ALA A 16 -30.90 2.39 15.80
C ALA A 16 -30.22 3.46 14.94
N ALA A 17 -29.47 4.36 15.57
CA ALA A 17 -28.66 5.32 14.82
C ALA A 17 -27.72 4.52 13.92
N ALA A 18 -27.72 4.80 12.62
CA ALA A 18 -26.79 4.18 11.70
C ALA A 18 -25.37 4.50 12.15
N GLN A 19 -24.55 3.47 12.35
CA GLN A 19 -23.14 3.64 12.69
C GLN A 19 -22.43 4.32 11.53
N THR A 20 -21.58 5.31 11.81
CA THR A 20 -20.81 6.06 10.80
C THR A 20 -19.34 5.67 10.84
N PHE A 21 -18.66 5.74 9.70
CA PHE A 21 -17.20 5.66 9.60
C PHE A 21 -16.62 6.99 9.13
N SER A 22 -15.35 7.23 9.45
CA SER A 22 -14.61 8.40 8.97
C SER A 22 -13.52 7.97 7.99
N ASN A 23 -13.24 8.83 7.02
CA ASN A 23 -12.16 8.62 6.07
C ASN A 23 -10.80 9.07 6.66
N PRO A 24 -9.65 8.53 6.22
CA PRO A 24 -9.53 7.36 5.35
C PRO A 24 -9.96 6.09 6.08
N VAL A 25 -10.50 5.10 5.36
CA VAL A 25 -10.92 3.82 5.97
C VAL A 25 -9.74 3.09 6.61
N ILE A 26 -8.52 3.34 6.10
CA ILE A 26 -7.27 2.86 6.66
C ILE A 26 -6.18 3.91 6.42
N TRP A 27 -5.53 4.42 7.47
CA TRP A 27 -4.48 5.43 7.35
C TRP A 27 -3.12 4.79 7.03
N GLU A 28 -3.03 4.17 5.87
CA GLU A 28 -1.82 3.51 5.36
C GLU A 28 -1.61 3.77 3.87
N ASP A 29 -0.36 3.68 3.42
CA ASP A 29 0.01 3.80 2.01
C ASP A 29 -0.44 2.57 1.20
N LEU A 30 -1.66 2.63 0.66
CA LEU A 30 -2.30 1.63 -0.19
C LEU A 30 -2.80 2.29 -1.50
N PRO A 31 -1.85 2.71 -2.35
CA PRO A 31 -2.14 3.44 -3.58
C PRO A 31 -2.69 2.58 -4.72
N ASP A 32 -3.21 3.28 -5.74
CA ASP A 32 -3.60 2.68 -7.02
C ASP A 32 -4.57 1.51 -6.84
N ASN A 33 -5.44 1.62 -5.82
CA ASN A 33 -6.18 0.49 -5.34
C ASN A 33 -7.21 -0.05 -6.36
N GLU A 34 -7.51 -1.34 -6.26
CA GLU A 34 -8.69 -1.93 -6.90
C GLU A 34 -9.37 -2.85 -5.89
N VAL A 35 -10.69 -2.72 -5.76
CA VAL A 35 -11.53 -3.53 -4.91
C VAL A 35 -12.37 -4.48 -5.76
N THR A 36 -12.31 -5.76 -5.43
CA THR A 36 -13.15 -6.82 -6.00
C THR A 36 -13.99 -7.44 -4.90
N ARG A 37 -15.29 -7.61 -5.15
CA ARG A 37 -16.18 -8.39 -4.27
C ARG A 37 -16.32 -9.82 -4.80
N VAL A 38 -16.20 -10.80 -3.92
CA VAL A 38 -16.59 -12.20 -4.17
C VAL A 38 -17.48 -12.62 -3.02
N ASP A 39 -18.72 -13.01 -3.34
CA ASP A 39 -19.78 -13.25 -2.37
C ASP A 39 -19.95 -12.09 -1.38
N ASN A 40 -19.63 -12.32 -0.10
CA ASN A 40 -19.77 -11.37 1.01
C ASN A 40 -18.43 -10.73 1.45
N ALA A 41 -17.33 -11.02 0.75
CA ALA A 41 -16.01 -10.50 1.07
C ALA A 41 -15.53 -9.53 -0.03
N PHE A 42 -14.78 -8.53 0.41
CA PHE A 42 -14.15 -7.52 -0.42
C PHE A 42 -12.64 -7.67 -0.35
N TYR A 43 -11.97 -7.56 -1.50
CA TYR A 43 -10.54 -7.77 -1.64
C TYR A 43 -9.94 -6.55 -2.32
N MET A 44 -8.96 -5.92 -1.67
CA MET A 44 -8.29 -4.74 -2.18
C MET A 44 -6.83 -5.07 -2.52
N THR A 45 -6.41 -4.78 -3.76
CA THR A 45 -4.99 -4.74 -4.13
C THR A 45 -4.48 -3.30 -4.11
N ALA A 46 -3.17 -3.10 -3.95
CA ALA A 46 -2.50 -1.81 -4.12
C ALA A 46 -1.18 -1.94 -4.89
N SER A 47 -0.65 -0.83 -5.41
CA SER A 47 0.70 -0.82 -5.99
C SER A 47 1.77 -0.91 -4.90
N SER A 48 2.97 -1.35 -5.28
CA SER A 48 4.05 -1.65 -4.32
C SER A 48 5.45 -1.39 -4.85
N PHE A 49 5.56 -0.98 -6.11
CA PHE A 49 6.83 -0.62 -6.74
C PHE A 49 7.85 -1.75 -6.63
N HIS A 50 8.96 -1.49 -5.93
CA HIS A 50 10.11 -2.37 -5.74
C HIS A 50 10.02 -3.19 -4.45
N LEU A 51 8.90 -3.16 -3.72
CA LEU A 51 8.73 -3.90 -2.49
C LEU A 51 8.38 -5.37 -2.77
N SER A 52 8.99 -6.29 -2.03
CA SER A 52 8.86 -7.73 -2.23
C SER A 52 8.42 -8.45 -0.94
N PRO A 53 7.38 -9.29 -0.92
CA PRO A 53 6.48 -9.57 -2.03
C PRO A 53 5.71 -8.31 -2.47
N GLY A 54 5.24 -8.31 -3.71
CA GLY A 54 4.56 -7.20 -4.36
C GLY A 54 3.06 -7.43 -4.52
N ALA A 55 2.32 -6.36 -4.81
CA ALA A 55 0.86 -6.35 -4.95
C ALA A 55 0.15 -6.90 -3.69
N PRO A 56 0.20 -6.18 -2.55
CA PRO A 56 -0.47 -6.60 -1.32
C PRO A 56 -1.98 -6.76 -1.55
N ILE A 57 -2.56 -7.75 -0.88
CA ILE A 57 -4.00 -8.03 -0.88
C ILE A 57 -4.51 -7.87 0.54
N SER A 58 -5.56 -7.07 0.70
CA SER A 58 -6.30 -6.92 1.95
C SER A 58 -7.73 -7.43 1.80
N ARG A 59 -8.34 -7.94 2.88
CA ARG A 59 -9.72 -8.41 2.93
C ARG A 59 -10.57 -7.59 3.89
N SER A 60 -11.83 -7.37 3.54
CA SER A 60 -12.85 -6.75 4.38
C SER A 60 -14.20 -7.43 4.16
N TYR A 61 -15.12 -7.27 5.11
CA TYR A 61 -16.53 -7.69 4.99
C TYR A 61 -17.50 -6.50 5.10
N ASP A 62 -16.97 -5.28 5.26
CA ASP A 62 -17.77 -4.06 5.42
C ASP A 62 -17.21 -2.85 4.65
N LEU A 63 -16.15 -3.04 3.86
CA LEU A 63 -15.37 -2.02 3.13
C LEU A 63 -14.61 -1.01 4.00
N VAL A 64 -14.69 -1.12 5.33
CA VAL A 64 -14.12 -0.15 6.27
C VAL A 64 -12.98 -0.79 7.07
N ASN A 65 -13.20 -1.98 7.62
CA ASN A 65 -12.22 -2.72 8.41
C ASN A 65 -11.47 -3.70 7.50
N TRP A 66 -10.16 -3.51 7.35
CA TRP A 66 -9.31 -4.25 6.42
C TRP A 66 -8.18 -4.99 7.14
N GLU A 67 -8.02 -6.28 6.84
CA GLU A 67 -6.84 -7.08 7.24
C GLU A 67 -5.95 -7.35 6.01
N PRO A 68 -4.61 -7.29 6.14
CA PRO A 68 -3.73 -7.82 5.10
C PRO A 68 -3.79 -9.36 5.11
N ILE A 69 -3.92 -9.98 3.94
CA ILE A 69 -4.07 -11.45 3.82
C ILE A 69 -3.00 -12.10 2.94
N GLY A 70 -2.35 -11.35 2.04
CA GLY A 70 -1.41 -11.96 1.09
C GLY A 70 -0.85 -10.98 0.09
N HIS A 71 -0.23 -11.51 -0.96
CA HIS A 71 0.38 -10.75 -2.05
C HIS A 71 0.29 -11.51 -3.36
N SER A 72 -0.10 -10.83 -4.44
CA SER A 72 -0.24 -11.47 -5.76
C SER A 72 1.10 -11.82 -6.41
N VAL A 73 2.18 -11.12 -6.01
CA VAL A 73 3.53 -11.30 -6.58
C VAL A 73 4.49 -11.73 -5.47
N PRO A 74 4.74 -13.04 -5.28
CA PRO A 74 5.56 -13.53 -4.17
C PRO A 74 7.04 -13.15 -4.29
N THR A 75 7.55 -12.91 -5.50
CA THR A 75 8.92 -12.47 -5.78
C THR A 75 8.93 -11.65 -7.05
N LEU A 76 9.71 -10.57 -7.07
CA LEU A 76 9.77 -9.64 -8.20
C LEU A 76 10.72 -10.17 -9.29
N ASP A 77 10.34 -11.24 -9.97
CA ASP A 77 11.10 -11.83 -11.09
C ASP A 77 10.89 -11.03 -12.40
N PHE A 78 11.31 -9.76 -12.36
CA PHE A 78 11.19 -8.81 -13.47
C PHE A 78 12.55 -8.36 -14.03
N GLY A 79 13.65 -8.79 -13.42
CA GLY A 79 15.02 -8.47 -13.82
C GLY A 79 16.00 -8.36 -12.64
N PRO A 80 17.32 -8.32 -12.90
CA PRO A 80 18.34 -8.37 -11.86
C PRO A 80 18.36 -7.14 -10.93
N SER A 81 17.85 -5.99 -11.39
CA SER A 81 17.74 -4.77 -10.56
C SER A 81 16.81 -4.96 -9.36
N TYR A 82 15.88 -5.92 -9.39
CA TYR A 82 14.97 -6.24 -8.30
C TYR A 82 15.62 -7.10 -7.21
N ASP A 83 16.77 -7.73 -7.48
CA ASP A 83 17.54 -8.48 -6.48
C ASP A 83 18.66 -7.66 -5.83
N MET A 84 18.83 -6.41 -6.29
CA MET A 84 19.91 -5.50 -5.92
C MET A 84 21.32 -6.10 -6.09
N THR A 85 21.54 -6.82 -7.20
CA THR A 85 22.86 -7.34 -7.57
C THR A 85 23.58 -6.36 -8.49
N ASP A 86 24.92 -6.45 -8.52
CA ASP A 86 25.77 -5.64 -9.42
C ASP A 86 25.54 -4.12 -9.30
N SER A 87 25.23 -3.64 -8.09
CA SER A 87 24.93 -2.22 -7.79
C SER A 87 23.76 -1.64 -8.58
N GLN A 88 22.86 -2.49 -9.08
CA GLN A 88 21.60 -2.06 -9.71
C GLN A 88 20.49 -2.01 -8.67
N THR A 89 19.52 -1.12 -8.89
CA THR A 89 18.33 -1.02 -8.04
C THR A 89 17.11 -0.75 -8.91
N ALA A 90 15.93 -1.11 -8.44
CA ALA A 90 14.64 -0.87 -9.07
C ALA A 90 13.79 0.16 -8.32
N TYR A 91 14.39 1.04 -7.49
CA TYR A 91 13.64 2.07 -6.77
C TYR A 91 12.69 2.85 -7.68
N VAL A 92 11.45 3.01 -7.22
CA VAL A 92 10.32 3.64 -7.95
C VAL A 92 9.90 2.91 -9.24
N ALA A 93 10.56 1.83 -9.63
CA ALA A 93 10.10 0.91 -10.68
C ALA A 93 9.25 -0.24 -10.06
N GLY A 94 8.95 -1.26 -10.86
CA GLY A 94 8.19 -2.43 -10.42
C GLY A 94 6.69 -2.29 -10.64
N ILE A 95 5.91 -2.66 -9.62
CA ILE A 95 4.46 -2.78 -9.71
C ILE A 95 3.81 -1.42 -9.47
N TRP A 96 3.42 -0.76 -10.56
CA TRP A 96 2.62 0.48 -10.59
C TRP A 96 1.11 0.14 -10.59
N ALA A 97 0.23 1.06 -10.99
CA ALA A 97 -1.20 0.79 -11.05
C ALA A 97 -1.50 -0.46 -11.89
N SER A 98 -2.16 -1.41 -11.24
CA SER A 98 -2.36 -2.79 -11.69
C SER A 98 -3.82 -3.18 -11.46
N THR A 99 -4.17 -4.43 -11.72
CA THR A 99 -5.54 -4.93 -11.54
C THR A 99 -5.61 -6.32 -10.92
N LEU A 100 -6.59 -6.55 -10.05
CA LEU A 100 -6.89 -7.82 -9.38
C LEU A 100 -8.39 -8.12 -9.55
N ARG A 101 -8.73 -9.27 -10.12
CA ARG A 101 -10.12 -9.74 -10.26
C ARG A 101 -10.22 -11.25 -10.02
N HIS A 102 -11.35 -11.68 -9.46
CA HIS A 102 -11.77 -13.07 -9.51
C HIS A 102 -12.47 -13.34 -10.85
N ARG A 103 -12.24 -14.52 -11.42
CA ARG A 103 -12.90 -14.98 -12.64
C ARG A 103 -13.80 -16.18 -12.32
N ASP A 104 -15.10 -15.95 -12.40
CA ASP A 104 -16.11 -16.97 -12.04
C ASP A 104 -16.11 -18.18 -12.98
N PHE A 105 -15.70 -17.98 -14.25
CA PHE A 105 -15.68 -19.05 -15.26
C PHE A 105 -14.81 -20.24 -14.85
N ASP A 106 -13.66 -20.00 -14.22
CA ASP A 106 -12.73 -21.04 -13.77
C ASP A 106 -12.44 -20.99 -12.27
N ASN A 107 -13.15 -20.13 -11.53
CA ASN A 107 -13.05 -19.94 -10.09
C ASN A 107 -11.60 -19.71 -9.63
N LYS A 108 -10.94 -18.73 -10.27
CA LYS A 108 -9.55 -18.36 -10.00
C LYS A 108 -9.39 -16.85 -9.84
N TRP A 109 -8.36 -16.48 -9.10
CA TRP A 109 -7.92 -15.10 -8.95
C TRP A 109 -6.84 -14.77 -9.96
N TYR A 110 -6.94 -13.60 -10.59
CA TYR A 110 -5.97 -13.11 -11.54
C TYR A 110 -5.50 -11.70 -11.17
N PHE A 111 -4.19 -11.51 -11.20
CA PHE A 111 -3.54 -10.22 -11.02
C PHE A 111 -2.71 -9.88 -12.26
N LEU A 112 -2.76 -8.63 -12.71
CA LEU A 112 -2.02 -8.16 -13.88
C LEU A 112 -1.34 -6.83 -13.60
N ALA A 113 -0.05 -6.77 -13.95
CA ALA A 113 0.76 -5.55 -13.85
C ALA A 113 1.62 -5.36 -15.11
N CYS A 114 1.62 -4.15 -15.67
CA CYS A 114 2.71 -3.73 -16.55
C CYS A 114 3.93 -3.34 -15.70
N VAL A 115 5.12 -3.84 -16.06
CA VAL A 115 6.37 -3.51 -15.39
C VAL A 115 7.39 -2.98 -16.40
N GLY A 116 8.07 -1.89 -16.01
CA GLY A 116 9.13 -1.28 -16.81
C GLY A 116 8.67 -0.69 -18.15
N PHE A 117 7.38 -0.32 -18.26
CA PHE A 117 6.76 0.20 -19.49
C PHE A 117 6.97 -0.69 -20.72
N SER A 118 7.16 -2.00 -20.50
CA SER A 118 7.56 -2.93 -21.56
C SER A 118 6.65 -4.15 -21.64
N LYS A 119 6.55 -4.91 -20.55
CA LYS A 119 5.83 -6.19 -20.53
C LYS A 119 4.73 -6.18 -19.48
N THR A 120 3.72 -6.99 -19.73
CA THR A 120 2.66 -7.29 -18.77
C THR A 120 2.86 -8.68 -18.19
N TYR A 121 2.83 -8.78 -16.87
CA TYR A 121 2.91 -10.02 -16.12
C TYR A 121 1.55 -10.35 -15.53
N ILE A 122 1.11 -11.59 -15.70
CA ILE A 122 -0.15 -12.08 -15.15
C ILE A 122 0.17 -13.18 -14.13
N TYR A 123 -0.44 -13.07 -12.95
CA TYR A 123 -0.34 -14.03 -11.85
C TYR A 123 -1.70 -14.65 -11.58
N VAL A 124 -1.70 -15.90 -11.10
CA VAL A 124 -2.91 -16.67 -10.80
C VAL A 124 -2.82 -17.36 -9.44
N ALA A 125 -3.96 -17.47 -8.76
CA ALA A 125 -4.14 -18.27 -7.55
C ALA A 125 -5.54 -18.89 -7.51
N ASP A 126 -5.70 -20.00 -6.78
CA ASP A 126 -7.01 -20.60 -6.52
C ASP A 126 -7.80 -19.80 -5.47
N GLU A 127 -7.10 -19.21 -4.49
CA GLU A 127 -7.66 -18.40 -3.41
C GLU A 127 -6.88 -17.09 -3.26
N ALA A 128 -7.53 -16.01 -2.83
CA ALA A 128 -6.89 -14.70 -2.70
C ALA A 128 -5.74 -14.68 -1.68
N ASP A 129 -5.87 -15.41 -0.57
CA ASP A 129 -4.83 -15.63 0.45
C ASP A 129 -3.99 -16.90 0.20
N GLY A 130 -4.14 -17.49 -0.98
CA GLY A 130 -3.46 -18.72 -1.39
C GLY A 130 -2.07 -18.51 -1.98
N THR A 131 -1.58 -19.55 -2.66
CA THR A 131 -0.30 -19.50 -3.36
C THR A 131 -0.47 -18.89 -4.74
N TRP A 132 0.24 -17.78 -4.97
CA TRP A 132 0.27 -17.10 -6.25
C TRP A 132 1.44 -17.56 -7.11
N THR A 133 1.20 -17.73 -8.41
CA THR A 133 2.24 -18.11 -9.39
C THR A 133 2.13 -17.27 -10.65
N ARG A 134 3.26 -17.05 -11.33
CA ARG A 134 3.25 -16.38 -12.65
C ARG A 134 2.58 -17.29 -13.66
N HIS A 135 1.46 -16.82 -14.21
CA HIS A 135 0.66 -17.51 -15.20
C HIS A 135 1.20 -17.31 -16.62
N SER A 136 1.41 -16.05 -17.00
CA SER A 136 1.87 -15.69 -18.35
C SER A 136 2.62 -14.36 -18.37
N THR A 137 3.23 -14.05 -19.50
CA THR A 137 3.85 -12.75 -19.79
C THR A 137 3.54 -12.36 -21.23
N ILE A 138 3.06 -11.13 -21.41
CA ILE A 138 2.71 -10.57 -22.71
C ILE A 138 3.71 -9.45 -23.03
N ASP A 139 4.30 -9.48 -24.23
CA ASP A 139 5.26 -8.49 -24.73
C ASP A 139 4.56 -7.19 -25.20
N GLN A 140 3.63 -6.70 -24.38
CA GLN A 140 2.93 -5.43 -24.51
C GLN A 140 2.66 -4.89 -23.10
N CYS A 141 2.90 -3.60 -22.89
CA CYS A 141 2.59 -2.95 -21.63
C CYS A 141 1.13 -2.48 -21.59
N PHE A 142 0.35 -3.05 -20.68
CA PHE A 142 -0.93 -2.49 -20.29
C PHE A 142 -0.73 -1.54 -19.09
N TYR A 143 -0.22 -0.34 -19.38
CA TYR A 143 -0.01 0.70 -18.38
C TYR A 143 -1.34 1.09 -17.73
N ASP A 144 -1.39 1.16 -16.40
CA ASP A 144 -2.59 1.52 -15.64
C ASP A 144 -3.83 0.69 -16.00
N ALA A 145 -3.65 -0.63 -15.96
CA ALA A 145 -4.64 -1.59 -16.43
C ALA A 145 -5.81 -1.81 -15.47
N GLY A 146 -6.98 -2.15 -16.04
CA GLY A 146 -8.16 -2.63 -15.35
C GLY A 146 -8.80 -3.82 -16.07
N PHE A 147 -8.93 -4.96 -15.39
CA PHE A 147 -9.57 -6.16 -15.92
C PHE A 147 -11.08 -6.02 -16.01
N LEU A 148 -11.67 -6.70 -16.99
CA LEU A 148 -13.06 -7.12 -17.01
C LEU A 148 -13.14 -8.57 -17.51
N PHE A 149 -13.76 -9.44 -16.71
CA PHE A 149 -14.08 -10.81 -17.11
C PHE A 149 -15.57 -10.95 -17.43
N GLU A 150 -15.89 -11.59 -18.55
CA GLU A 150 -17.26 -11.91 -18.97
C GLU A 150 -17.32 -13.37 -19.46
N GLY A 151 -17.53 -14.30 -18.53
CA GLY A 151 -17.39 -15.73 -18.83
C GLY A 151 -15.97 -16.04 -19.30
N GLU A 152 -15.84 -16.52 -20.54
CA GLU A 152 -14.54 -16.81 -21.18
C GLU A 152 -13.83 -15.57 -21.74
N ALA A 153 -14.56 -14.46 -21.93
CA ALA A 153 -13.98 -13.25 -22.50
C ALA A 153 -13.19 -12.47 -21.44
N VAL A 154 -12.02 -11.97 -21.86
CA VAL A 154 -11.10 -11.23 -21.01
C VAL A 154 -10.78 -9.90 -21.69
N TYR A 155 -11.12 -8.79 -21.05
CA TYR A 155 -10.80 -7.45 -21.50
C TYR A 155 -9.86 -6.76 -20.51
N VAL A 156 -8.98 -5.91 -21.03
CA VAL A 156 -8.09 -5.06 -20.25
C VAL A 156 -8.19 -3.64 -20.79
N ALA A 157 -8.78 -2.72 -20.03
CA ALA A 157 -8.71 -1.29 -20.32
C ALA A 157 -7.38 -0.74 -19.78
N TYR A 158 -6.66 0.06 -20.57
CA TYR A 158 -5.33 0.56 -20.19
C TYR A 158 -4.92 1.80 -20.99
N GLY A 159 -3.89 2.50 -20.50
CA GLY A 159 -3.26 3.63 -21.17
C GLY A 159 -3.33 4.94 -20.39
N ASN A 160 -2.64 5.96 -20.91
CA ASN A 160 -2.65 7.33 -20.42
C ASN A 160 -2.94 8.27 -21.60
N THR A 161 -3.94 9.14 -21.46
CA THR A 161 -4.46 10.07 -22.49
C THR A 161 -5.13 9.37 -23.68
N LYS A 162 -4.58 8.22 -24.12
CA LYS A 162 -5.15 7.31 -25.10
C LYS A 162 -5.52 6.01 -24.39
N ILE A 163 -6.80 5.81 -24.16
CA ILE A 163 -7.32 4.62 -23.49
C ILE A 163 -7.65 3.58 -24.55
N ASN A 164 -7.02 2.43 -24.41
CA ASN A 164 -7.22 1.28 -25.27
C ASN A 164 -7.95 0.18 -24.49
N ILE A 165 -8.61 -0.70 -25.21
CA ILE A 165 -9.06 -1.98 -24.68
C ILE A 165 -8.36 -3.09 -25.47
N ALA A 166 -7.71 -4.00 -24.75
CA ALA A 166 -7.22 -5.26 -25.30
C ALA A 166 -8.19 -6.39 -24.92
N GLN A 167 -8.55 -7.23 -25.88
CA GLN A 167 -9.14 -8.53 -25.61
C GLN A 167 -8.02 -9.57 -25.58
N LEU A 168 -7.90 -10.32 -24.47
CA LEU A 168 -6.95 -11.41 -24.35
C LEU A 168 -7.58 -12.74 -24.79
N SER A 169 -6.74 -13.71 -25.12
CA SER A 169 -7.16 -15.10 -25.25
C SER A 169 -7.73 -15.60 -23.92
N THR A 170 -8.66 -16.57 -23.95
CA THR A 170 -9.31 -17.11 -22.76
C THR A 170 -8.31 -17.69 -21.74
N ASP A 171 -7.15 -18.15 -22.21
CA ASP A 171 -6.04 -18.64 -21.38
C ASP A 171 -5.09 -17.54 -20.88
N LEU A 172 -5.39 -16.25 -21.15
CA LEU A 172 -4.61 -15.08 -20.77
C LEU A 172 -3.15 -15.09 -21.26
N THR A 173 -2.83 -15.77 -22.37
CA THR A 173 -1.46 -15.86 -22.87
C THR A 173 -1.15 -14.91 -24.04
N SER A 174 -2.17 -14.37 -24.70
CA SER A 174 -1.97 -13.56 -25.91
C SER A 174 -3.06 -12.49 -26.09
N VAL A 175 -2.77 -11.49 -26.93
CA VAL A 175 -3.72 -10.45 -27.33
C VAL A 175 -4.44 -10.89 -28.59
N VAL A 176 -5.77 -10.91 -28.55
CA VAL A 176 -6.64 -11.29 -29.68
C VAL A 176 -7.07 -10.05 -30.48
N ALA A 177 -7.39 -8.97 -29.78
CA ALA A 177 -7.74 -7.68 -30.37
C ALA A 177 -7.25 -6.56 -29.46
N ASN A 178 -6.97 -5.39 -30.04
CA ASN A 178 -6.54 -4.21 -29.30
C ASN A 178 -6.93 -2.95 -30.04
N GLU A 179 -7.77 -2.12 -29.43
CA GLU A 179 -8.36 -0.95 -30.08
C GLU A 179 -8.24 0.29 -29.19
N LEU A 180 -7.97 1.44 -29.81
CA LEU A 180 -8.10 2.74 -29.18
C LEU A 180 -9.59 3.07 -29.04
N VAL A 181 -10.10 3.15 -27.81
CA VAL A 181 -11.53 3.35 -27.55
C VAL A 181 -11.87 4.76 -27.10
N PHE A 182 -10.88 5.50 -26.59
CA PHE A 182 -11.05 6.87 -26.14
C PHE A 182 -9.72 7.65 -26.20
N GLU A 183 -9.77 8.88 -26.72
CA GLU A 183 -8.66 9.83 -26.66
C GLU A 183 -9.13 11.05 -25.87
N THR A 184 -8.39 11.40 -24.81
CA THR A 184 -8.80 12.47 -23.91
C THR A 184 -8.84 13.82 -24.63
N PRO A 185 -9.94 14.58 -24.49
CA PRO A 185 -10.00 15.97 -24.92
C PRO A 185 -8.83 16.81 -24.38
N THR A 186 -8.23 17.62 -25.24
CA THR A 186 -7.01 18.37 -24.92
C THR A 186 -7.14 19.35 -23.74
N ASP A 187 -8.35 19.82 -23.47
CA ASP A 187 -8.68 20.73 -22.36
C ASP A 187 -8.77 20.03 -20.99
N ILE A 188 -8.88 18.69 -20.97
CA ILE A 188 -8.89 17.90 -19.73
C ILE A 188 -7.47 17.55 -19.28
N GLY A 189 -6.57 17.24 -20.21
CA GLY A 189 -5.21 16.76 -19.90
C GLY A 189 -5.12 15.24 -19.92
N ALA A 190 -4.21 14.66 -19.12
CA ALA A 190 -4.04 13.21 -19.06
C ALA A 190 -5.21 12.53 -18.32
N LEU A 191 -5.68 11.41 -18.85
CA LEU A 191 -6.51 10.45 -18.11
C LEU A 191 -5.81 9.10 -18.05
N GLU A 192 -5.71 8.51 -16.87
CA GLU A 192 -5.05 7.21 -16.61
C GLU A 192 -5.77 6.42 -15.50
N GLY A 193 -5.14 5.39 -14.92
CA GLY A 193 -5.71 4.61 -13.81
C GLY A 193 -6.97 3.80 -14.17
N SER A 194 -6.96 3.08 -15.31
CA SER A 194 -8.18 2.45 -15.85
C SER A 194 -8.73 1.35 -14.92
N ARG A 195 -10.04 1.35 -14.70
CA ARG A 195 -10.81 0.21 -14.13
C ARG A 195 -12.04 -0.07 -14.97
N MET A 196 -12.24 -1.31 -15.40
CA MET A 196 -13.30 -1.67 -16.33
C MET A 196 -14.45 -2.41 -15.63
N TYR A 197 -15.69 -2.14 -16.06
CA TYR A 197 -16.89 -2.76 -15.49
C TYR A 197 -17.91 -3.02 -16.60
N HIS A 198 -18.77 -4.02 -16.40
CA HIS A 198 -20.00 -4.20 -17.15
C HIS A 198 -21.18 -4.18 -16.16
N ARG A 199 -22.15 -3.31 -16.40
CA ARG A 199 -23.33 -3.13 -15.56
C ARG A 199 -24.54 -2.75 -16.42
N ASP A 200 -25.66 -3.42 -16.22
CA ASP A 200 -26.95 -3.14 -16.89
C ASP A 200 -26.81 -2.97 -18.42
N GLY A 201 -26.04 -3.86 -19.07
CA GLY A 201 -25.82 -3.86 -20.52
C GLY A 201 -24.86 -2.78 -21.04
N ASN A 202 -24.19 -2.05 -20.14
CA ASN A 202 -23.23 -1.00 -20.49
C ASN A 202 -21.84 -1.27 -19.92
N TYR A 203 -20.83 -0.92 -20.71
CA TYR A 203 -19.42 -0.98 -20.37
C TYR A 203 -18.95 0.35 -19.82
N TYR A 204 -18.19 0.31 -18.73
CA TYR A 204 -17.66 1.48 -18.06
C TYR A 204 -16.15 1.38 -17.92
N ILE A 205 -15.47 2.52 -18.05
CA ILE A 205 -14.06 2.65 -17.68
C ILE A 205 -13.95 3.84 -16.72
N PHE A 206 -13.48 3.58 -15.50
CA PHE A 206 -13.06 4.62 -14.57
C PHE A 206 -11.65 5.06 -14.91
N VAL A 207 -11.44 6.37 -15.01
CA VAL A 207 -10.12 6.97 -15.25
C VAL A 207 -9.95 8.24 -14.44
N THR A 208 -8.75 8.46 -13.91
CA THR A 208 -8.41 9.66 -13.15
C THR A 208 -7.77 10.71 -14.03
N ARG A 209 -8.03 11.99 -13.76
CA ARG A 209 -7.11 13.09 -14.14
C ARG A 209 -6.20 13.34 -12.94
N PRO A 210 -4.92 12.93 -12.99
CA PRO A 210 -4.06 13.03 -11.83
C PRO A 210 -3.77 14.47 -11.43
N PRO A 211 -3.68 14.79 -10.12
CA PRO A 211 -4.05 13.96 -8.97
C PRO A 211 -5.36 14.45 -8.30
N ASN A 212 -6.38 14.87 -9.08
CA ASN A 212 -7.49 15.59 -8.47
C ASN A 212 -8.90 15.39 -9.05
N ALA A 213 -9.07 14.58 -10.10
CA ALA A 213 -10.41 14.33 -10.62
C ALA A 213 -10.59 12.88 -11.06
N GLN A 214 -11.86 12.46 -11.10
CA GLN A 214 -12.29 11.14 -11.55
C GLN A 214 -13.35 11.30 -12.62
N TYR A 215 -13.21 10.51 -13.69
CA TYR A 215 -14.13 10.47 -14.82
C TYR A 215 -14.67 9.06 -15.00
N THR A 216 -15.90 8.99 -15.49
CA THR A 216 -16.53 7.74 -15.95
C THR A 216 -16.69 7.81 -17.45
N LEU A 217 -16.10 6.85 -18.16
CA LEU A 217 -16.37 6.57 -19.57
C LEU A 217 -17.47 5.51 -19.63
N LYS A 218 -18.44 5.63 -20.53
CA LYS A 218 -19.54 4.67 -20.71
C LYS A 218 -19.81 4.39 -22.19
N SER A 219 -20.08 3.13 -22.53
CA SER A 219 -20.54 2.70 -23.86
C SER A 219 -21.47 1.49 -23.77
N SER A 220 -22.28 1.25 -24.79
CA SER A 220 -23.06 0.00 -24.93
C SER A 220 -22.28 -1.14 -25.58
N SER A 221 -21.01 -0.90 -25.95
CA SER A 221 -20.09 -1.86 -26.55
C SER A 221 -18.73 -1.78 -25.85
N PRO A 222 -18.01 -2.89 -25.64
CA PRO A 222 -16.66 -2.82 -25.06
C PRO A 222 -15.70 -2.07 -26.00
N TRP A 223 -16.02 -1.94 -27.28
CA TRP A 223 -15.20 -1.27 -28.29
C TRP A 223 -15.59 0.20 -28.52
N GLY A 224 -16.50 0.74 -27.71
CA GLY A 224 -16.96 2.11 -27.84
C GLY A 224 -17.96 2.34 -28.99
N PRO A 225 -18.19 3.61 -29.38
CA PRO A 225 -17.54 4.80 -28.82
C PRO A 225 -17.96 5.04 -27.36
N PHE A 226 -17.07 5.61 -26.57
CA PHE A 226 -17.33 5.98 -25.18
C PHE A 226 -17.73 7.45 -25.06
N GLU A 227 -18.84 7.72 -24.37
CA GLU A 227 -19.13 9.05 -23.82
C GLU A 227 -18.59 9.16 -22.39
N TYR A 228 -18.40 10.38 -21.87
CA TYR A 228 -17.82 10.58 -20.55
C TYR A 228 -18.57 11.60 -19.67
N ARG A 229 -18.40 11.44 -18.36
CA ARG A 229 -18.84 12.39 -17.32
C ARG A 229 -17.77 12.53 -16.24
N VAL A 230 -17.70 13.72 -15.65
CA VAL A 230 -16.92 13.97 -14.42
C VAL A 230 -17.71 13.38 -13.26
N LEU A 231 -17.07 12.54 -12.45
CA LEU A 231 -17.63 12.04 -11.20
C LEU A 231 -17.34 13.02 -10.06
N CYS A 232 -16.07 13.44 -9.94
CA CYS A 232 -15.62 14.45 -9.00
C CYS A 232 -14.41 15.19 -9.57
N ASP A 233 -14.28 16.48 -9.26
CA ASP A 233 -13.16 17.32 -9.67
C ASP A 233 -12.78 18.25 -8.51
N ASN A 234 -11.55 18.11 -8.02
CA ASN A 234 -10.97 18.89 -6.94
C ASN A 234 -11.85 18.92 -5.68
N ILE A 235 -12.50 17.79 -5.39
CA ILE A 235 -13.34 17.63 -4.20
C ILE A 235 -12.46 17.58 -2.95
N ALA A 236 -12.84 18.32 -1.91
CA ALA A 236 -12.15 18.28 -0.63
C ALA A 236 -12.51 17.02 0.15
N LEU A 237 -11.58 16.57 0.99
CA LEU A 237 -11.79 15.49 1.97
C LEU A 237 -11.88 16.11 3.37
N THR A 238 -13.06 16.03 3.98
CA THR A 238 -13.37 16.77 5.21
C THR A 238 -12.56 16.27 6.41
N SER A 239 -12.30 14.97 6.46
CA SER A 239 -11.67 14.29 7.60
C SER A 239 -10.14 14.38 7.63
N VAL A 240 -9.49 14.79 6.53
CA VAL A 240 -8.02 14.89 6.45
C VAL A 240 -7.60 16.28 5.95
N PRO A 241 -7.56 17.28 6.85
CA PRO A 241 -7.10 18.62 6.50
C PRO A 241 -5.69 18.57 5.91
N GLY A 242 -5.50 19.24 4.77
CA GLY A 242 -4.22 19.31 4.04
C GLY A 242 -3.89 18.08 3.19
N GLY A 243 -4.74 17.06 3.17
CA GLY A 243 -4.67 15.97 2.19
C GLY A 243 -5.07 16.45 0.78
N GLY A 244 -4.64 15.69 -0.23
CA GLY A 244 -5.03 15.91 -1.63
C GLY A 244 -6.49 15.54 -1.90
N ALA A 245 -7.00 15.99 -3.05
CA ALA A 245 -8.34 15.61 -3.50
C ALA A 245 -8.41 14.08 -3.74
N PRO A 246 -9.44 13.39 -3.22
CA PRO A 246 -9.69 11.98 -3.54
C PRO A 246 -9.81 11.73 -5.05
N HIS A 247 -9.08 10.74 -5.56
CA HIS A 247 -9.05 10.39 -6.99
C HIS A 247 -8.63 8.92 -7.19
N GLN A 248 -8.73 8.44 -8.44
CA GLN A 248 -8.35 7.10 -8.86
C GLN A 248 -9.02 6.00 -8.01
N GLY A 249 -8.57 4.75 -8.06
CA GLY A 249 -9.23 3.66 -7.35
C GLY A 249 -10.37 3.04 -8.15
N SER A 250 -11.39 2.51 -7.48
CA SER A 250 -12.36 1.58 -8.08
C SER A 250 -13.77 1.69 -7.51
N LEU A 251 -14.75 1.21 -8.28
CA LEU A 251 -16.12 1.02 -7.85
C LEU A 251 -16.34 -0.41 -7.36
N VAL A 252 -17.20 -0.55 -6.36
CA VAL A 252 -17.61 -1.85 -5.84
C VAL A 252 -19.05 -1.80 -5.35
N ASP A 253 -19.80 -2.87 -5.59
CA ASP A 253 -21.16 -3.04 -5.07
C ASP A 253 -21.16 -3.88 -3.79
N THR A 254 -22.17 -3.69 -2.95
CA THR A 254 -22.43 -4.56 -1.79
C THR A 254 -23.43 -5.66 -2.17
N PRO A 255 -23.57 -6.74 -1.37
CA PRO A 255 -24.59 -7.76 -1.60
C PRO A 255 -26.03 -7.23 -1.67
N ASP A 256 -26.29 -6.09 -1.01
CA ASP A 256 -27.59 -5.41 -1.03
C ASP A 256 -27.80 -4.52 -2.28
N GLY A 257 -26.82 -4.47 -3.19
CA GLY A 257 -26.88 -3.71 -4.45
C GLY A 257 -26.52 -2.23 -4.33
N ASN A 258 -26.09 -1.76 -3.15
CA ASN A 258 -25.56 -0.41 -2.99
C ASN A 258 -24.15 -0.31 -3.59
N TRP A 259 -23.79 0.85 -4.14
CA TRP A 259 -22.49 1.05 -4.78
C TRP A 259 -21.64 2.06 -4.03
N TYR A 260 -20.34 1.81 -4.02
CA TYR A 260 -19.34 2.63 -3.37
C TYR A 260 -18.16 2.89 -4.30
N TYR A 261 -17.53 4.04 -4.11
CA TYR A 261 -16.29 4.43 -4.75
C TYR A 261 -15.18 4.41 -3.70
N MET A 262 -14.24 3.47 -3.86
CA MET A 262 -12.99 3.41 -3.11
C MET A 262 -11.91 4.11 -3.92
N GLY A 263 -11.58 5.35 -3.56
CA GLY A 263 -10.44 6.09 -4.11
C GLY A 263 -9.24 6.05 -3.18
N PHE A 264 -8.29 6.97 -3.39
CA PHE A 264 -7.31 7.32 -2.37
C PHE A 264 -7.06 8.82 -2.33
N THR A 265 -6.50 9.30 -1.23
CA THR A 265 -6.05 10.70 -1.05
C THR A 265 -4.53 10.75 -0.83
N ASP A 266 -3.88 11.75 -1.42
CA ASP A 266 -2.46 12.02 -1.18
C ASP A 266 -2.25 12.65 0.21
N ILE A 267 -1.60 11.93 1.12
CA ILE A 267 -1.39 12.32 2.51
C ILE A 267 0.09 12.32 2.90
N TYR A 268 0.96 12.73 1.98
CA TYR A 268 2.40 12.79 2.23
C TYR A 268 2.70 13.65 3.47
N PRO A 269 3.58 13.16 4.37
CA PRO A 269 4.59 12.13 4.14
C PRO A 269 4.12 10.68 4.38
N GLY A 270 2.85 10.46 4.75
CA GLY A 270 2.28 9.14 5.02
C GLY A 270 2.02 8.26 3.79
N GLY A 271 2.00 8.83 2.58
CA GLY A 271 1.75 8.12 1.33
C GLY A 271 0.37 8.43 0.76
N ARG A 272 -0.35 7.40 0.29
CA ARG A 272 -1.66 7.52 -0.35
C ARG A 272 -2.67 6.58 0.31
N ALA A 273 -3.68 7.14 0.99
CA ALA A 273 -4.59 6.37 1.85
C ALA A 273 -5.97 6.14 1.20
N PRO A 274 -6.55 4.92 1.28
CA PRO A 274 -7.87 4.62 0.75
C PRO A 274 -8.98 5.44 1.40
N VAL A 275 -9.90 5.94 0.58
CA VAL A 275 -11.09 6.69 1.02
C VAL A 275 -12.33 6.16 0.32
N LEU A 276 -13.45 6.11 1.04
CA LEU A 276 -14.68 5.49 0.60
C LEU A 276 -15.83 6.51 0.63
N ALA A 277 -16.62 6.53 -0.44
CA ALA A 277 -17.89 7.25 -0.49
C ALA A 277 -18.97 6.39 -1.19
N PRO A 278 -20.24 6.53 -0.80
CA PRO A 278 -21.34 5.98 -1.56
C PRO A 278 -21.45 6.66 -2.93
N ILE A 279 -21.92 5.92 -3.93
CA ILE A 279 -22.36 6.49 -5.21
C ILE A 279 -23.80 6.09 -5.49
N THR A 280 -24.49 6.88 -6.30
CA THR A 280 -25.81 6.55 -6.84
C THR A 280 -25.75 6.49 -8.36
N TRP A 281 -26.65 5.73 -8.97
CA TRP A 281 -26.74 5.62 -10.43
C TRP A 281 -27.94 6.42 -10.93
N GLY A 282 -27.69 7.34 -11.86
CA GLY A 282 -28.74 8.13 -12.51
C GLY A 282 -29.51 7.35 -13.58
N GLU A 283 -30.64 7.88 -14.02
CA GLU A 283 -31.42 7.31 -15.14
C GLU A 283 -30.65 7.28 -16.46
N ASP A 284 -29.66 8.17 -16.62
CA ASP A 284 -28.73 8.18 -17.76
C ASP A 284 -27.65 7.10 -17.66
N GLY A 285 -27.64 6.30 -16.59
CA GLY A 285 -26.70 5.22 -16.36
C GLY A 285 -25.31 5.68 -15.94
N PHE A 286 -25.09 6.95 -15.56
CA PHE A 286 -23.83 7.41 -14.98
C PHE A 286 -23.86 7.40 -13.44
N PRO A 287 -22.73 7.11 -12.78
CA PRO A 287 -22.62 7.21 -11.34
C PRO A 287 -22.46 8.68 -10.90
N THR A 288 -23.01 9.02 -9.73
CA THR A 288 -22.86 10.31 -9.06
C THR A 288 -22.34 10.07 -7.65
N LEU A 289 -21.32 10.83 -7.25
CA LEU A 289 -20.77 10.77 -5.90
C LEU A 289 -21.77 11.32 -4.88
N VAL A 290 -22.01 10.61 -3.79
CA VAL A 290 -22.76 11.14 -2.66
C VAL A 290 -21.82 12.00 -1.82
N THR A 291 -22.12 13.28 -1.68
CA THR A 291 -21.30 14.24 -0.91
C THR A 291 -21.99 14.67 0.37
N THR A 292 -21.19 15.02 1.38
CA THR A 292 -21.66 15.73 2.58
C THR A 292 -21.25 17.18 2.46
N ASP A 293 -22.22 18.10 2.38
CA ASP A 293 -21.99 19.55 2.16
C ASP A 293 -21.11 19.89 0.94
N GLY A 294 -21.18 19.07 -0.11
CA GLY A 294 -20.39 19.22 -1.34
C GLY A 294 -18.97 18.67 -1.26
N GLU A 295 -18.59 18.04 -0.14
CA GLU A 295 -17.30 17.42 0.08
C GLU A 295 -17.39 15.90 0.22
N TRP A 296 -16.23 15.24 0.14
CA TRP A 296 -16.08 13.85 0.51
C TRP A 296 -16.00 13.75 2.03
N GLY A 297 -17.06 13.29 2.66
CA GLY A 297 -17.22 13.37 4.11
C GLY A 297 -17.12 12.03 4.84
N ASP A 298 -17.80 12.00 5.97
CA ASP A 298 -18.09 10.80 6.75
C ASP A 298 -19.46 10.25 6.35
N TYR A 299 -19.60 8.92 6.36
CA TYR A 299 -20.79 8.24 5.85
C TYR A 299 -21.24 7.13 6.81
N PRO A 300 -22.51 6.68 6.70
CA PRO A 300 -22.94 5.43 7.31
C PRO A 300 -22.09 4.26 6.85
N TYR A 301 -21.87 3.29 7.73
CA TYR A 301 -21.24 2.02 7.40
C TYR A 301 -21.94 1.36 6.20
N PRO A 302 -21.19 0.85 5.20
CA PRO A 302 -21.77 0.16 4.05
C PRO A 302 -22.55 -1.10 4.39
N LEU A 303 -22.06 -1.81 5.41
CA LEU A 303 -22.59 -3.05 5.95
C LEU A 303 -22.35 -3.07 7.47
N PRO A 304 -23.00 -3.95 8.25
CA PRO A 304 -22.72 -4.07 9.68
C PRO A 304 -21.22 -4.24 9.96
N GLU A 305 -20.69 -3.52 10.96
CA GLU A 305 -19.27 -3.55 11.30
C GLU A 305 -18.77 -4.98 11.56
N VAL A 306 -17.71 -5.37 10.84
CA VAL A 306 -17.00 -6.63 11.05
C VAL A 306 -15.53 -6.34 11.30
N LYS A 307 -15.14 -6.35 12.58
CA LYS A 307 -13.75 -6.14 12.98
C LYS A 307 -12.83 -7.17 12.32
N GLN A 308 -11.73 -6.68 11.76
CA GLN A 308 -10.65 -7.47 11.19
C GLN A 308 -9.39 -7.37 12.05
N PRO A 309 -8.48 -8.36 11.99
CA PRO A 309 -7.13 -8.22 12.49
C PRO A 309 -6.46 -6.94 11.97
N ASP A 310 -5.97 -6.11 12.89
CA ASP A 310 -5.24 -4.89 12.54
C ASP A 310 -3.74 -5.19 12.37
N THR A 311 -3.07 -4.28 11.67
CA THR A 311 -1.60 -4.18 11.55
C THR A 311 -0.92 -3.57 12.78
N LEU A 312 -1.69 -3.07 13.74
CA LEU A 312 -1.22 -2.56 15.02
C LEU A 312 -1.01 -3.70 16.02
N GLY A 313 0.00 -3.54 16.88
CA GLY A 313 0.30 -4.46 17.96
C GLY A 313 1.72 -5.04 17.88
N LEU A 314 1.92 -6.08 18.69
CA LEU A 314 3.21 -6.74 18.88
C LEU A 314 3.38 -7.89 17.91
N TYR A 315 4.50 -7.89 17.19
CA TYR A 315 4.96 -8.95 16.32
C TYR A 315 6.20 -9.59 16.93
N GLU A 316 6.10 -10.85 17.32
CA GLU A 316 7.22 -11.64 17.83
C GLU A 316 7.82 -12.57 16.76
N PHE A 317 7.45 -12.35 15.49
CA PHE A 317 7.93 -13.14 14.35
C PHE A 317 7.75 -14.66 14.56
N GLN A 318 6.54 -15.04 14.99
CA GLN A 318 6.17 -16.42 15.30
C GLN A 318 6.15 -17.28 14.03
N GLY A 319 6.49 -18.56 14.17
CA GLY A 319 6.50 -19.50 13.03
C GLY A 319 7.74 -19.36 12.14
N SER A 320 7.63 -19.78 10.87
CA SER A 320 8.77 -19.87 9.94
C SER A 320 8.71 -18.90 8.75
N VAL A 321 7.68 -18.06 8.67
CA VAL A 321 7.45 -17.11 7.58
C VAL A 321 6.97 -15.77 8.14
N LEU A 322 7.21 -14.68 7.41
CA LEU A 322 6.69 -13.37 7.74
C LEU A 322 5.19 -13.30 7.39
N GLY A 323 4.42 -12.56 8.21
CA GLY A 323 3.03 -12.25 7.90
C GLY A 323 2.86 -11.27 6.73
N PRO A 324 1.64 -11.12 6.18
CA PRO A 324 1.35 -10.35 4.98
C PRO A 324 1.49 -8.83 5.12
N GLN A 325 1.71 -8.31 6.32
CA GLN A 325 1.99 -6.90 6.58
C GLN A 325 3.44 -6.49 6.23
N TRP A 326 4.33 -7.48 6.06
CA TRP A 326 5.76 -7.27 5.85
C TRP A 326 6.15 -7.30 4.38
N GLN A 327 7.00 -6.37 3.97
CA GLN A 327 7.63 -6.37 2.64
C GLN A 327 9.09 -5.96 2.74
N TRP A 328 9.98 -6.64 2.05
CA TRP A 328 11.37 -6.26 1.85
C TRP A 328 11.48 -5.08 0.89
N ASN A 329 12.47 -4.21 1.12
CA ASN A 329 12.98 -3.32 0.10
C ASN A 329 13.73 -4.16 -0.94
N HIS A 330 13.16 -4.34 -2.14
CA HIS A 330 13.62 -5.28 -3.17
C HIS A 330 13.52 -6.76 -2.74
N ASN A 331 13.86 -7.71 -3.61
CA ASN A 331 13.85 -9.13 -3.26
C ASN A 331 14.91 -9.43 -2.19
N PRO A 332 14.55 -10.19 -1.14
CA PRO A 332 15.51 -10.57 -0.13
C PRO A 332 16.52 -11.61 -0.65
N ASN A 333 17.70 -11.63 -0.06
CA ASN A 333 18.55 -12.82 -0.03
C ASN A 333 18.00 -13.80 1.02
N SER A 334 17.31 -14.85 0.57
CA SER A 334 16.68 -15.84 1.43
C SER A 334 17.64 -16.65 2.30
N GLY A 335 18.93 -16.72 1.94
CA GLY A 335 19.96 -17.36 2.76
C GLY A 335 20.46 -16.49 3.92
N SER A 336 20.08 -15.21 3.97
CA SER A 336 20.58 -14.22 4.92
C SER A 336 19.52 -13.74 5.93
N PHE A 337 18.40 -14.45 6.07
CA PHE A 337 17.46 -14.23 7.17
C PHE A 337 16.76 -15.53 7.58
N THR A 338 16.30 -15.59 8.83
CA THR A 338 15.38 -16.64 9.28
C THR A 338 14.32 -16.08 10.21
N VAL A 339 13.11 -16.61 10.13
CA VAL A 339 12.01 -16.32 11.05
C VAL A 339 11.81 -17.55 11.93
N ASN A 340 11.93 -17.38 13.25
CA ASN A 340 11.67 -18.43 14.24
C ASN A 340 11.55 -17.79 15.63
N ASN A 341 10.34 -17.35 15.99
CA ASN A 341 10.02 -16.64 17.24
C ASN A 341 10.99 -15.47 17.49
N GLY A 342 11.21 -14.72 16.42
CA GLY A 342 12.23 -13.70 16.25
C GLY A 342 12.76 -13.72 14.81
N LEU A 343 13.24 -12.58 14.36
CA LEU A 343 13.85 -12.38 13.05
C LEU A 343 15.37 -12.33 13.21
N GLU A 344 16.09 -13.30 12.65
CA GLU A 344 17.55 -13.22 12.51
C GLU A 344 17.88 -12.61 11.15
N LEU A 345 18.72 -11.58 11.13
CA LEU A 345 19.24 -10.95 9.92
C LEU A 345 20.75 -11.10 9.87
N ARG A 346 21.28 -11.78 8.86
CA ARG A 346 22.71 -11.85 8.56
C ARG A 346 23.06 -10.75 7.58
N THR A 347 24.28 -10.20 7.67
CA THR A 347 24.72 -9.21 6.69
C THR A 347 24.69 -9.82 5.28
N ALA A 348 23.93 -9.18 4.39
CA ALA A 348 23.70 -9.65 3.01
C ALA A 348 24.44 -8.81 1.96
N THR A 349 24.89 -7.60 2.35
CA THR A 349 25.61 -6.67 1.47
C THR A 349 26.77 -6.02 2.24
N VAL A 350 27.90 -5.83 1.55
CA VAL A 350 28.98 -4.93 1.99
C VAL A 350 28.77 -3.56 1.34
N THR A 351 28.38 -2.55 2.10
CA THR A 351 28.04 -1.20 1.61
C THR A 351 28.17 -0.15 2.72
N GLN A 352 28.28 1.11 2.33
CA GLN A 352 28.14 2.27 3.24
C GLN A 352 26.75 2.92 3.14
N ASP A 353 25.93 2.45 2.20
CA ASP A 353 24.67 3.03 1.79
C ASP A 353 23.51 2.09 2.12
N ILE A 354 22.58 2.56 2.95
CA ILE A 354 21.37 1.81 3.33
C ILE A 354 20.48 1.51 2.11
N TYR A 355 20.52 2.34 1.07
CA TYR A 355 19.75 2.10 -0.15
C TYR A 355 20.30 0.94 -0.99
N LEU A 356 21.52 0.48 -0.70
CA LEU A 356 22.12 -0.70 -1.30
C LEU A 356 22.08 -1.92 -0.35
N ALA A 357 21.56 -1.76 0.87
CA ALA A 357 21.47 -2.84 1.85
C ALA A 357 20.29 -3.78 1.57
N ARG A 358 20.61 -4.99 1.07
CA ARG A 358 19.64 -6.08 0.92
C ARG A 358 19.12 -6.51 2.29
N ASN A 359 17.95 -7.15 2.30
CA ASN A 359 17.27 -7.62 3.51
C ASN A 359 16.92 -6.49 4.50
N THR A 360 16.62 -5.29 3.97
CA THR A 360 15.91 -4.26 4.75
C THR A 360 14.43 -4.63 4.75
N LEU A 361 13.92 -5.11 5.90
CA LEU A 361 12.54 -5.50 6.08
C LEU A 361 11.69 -4.28 6.43
N THR A 362 10.55 -4.08 5.77
CA THR A 362 9.74 -2.88 5.95
C THR A 362 8.30 -3.17 6.38
N HIS A 363 7.72 -2.21 7.11
CA HIS A 363 6.33 -2.18 7.51
C HIS A 363 5.76 -0.78 7.26
N ARG A 364 4.49 -0.66 6.86
CA ARG A 364 3.81 0.64 6.69
C ARG A 364 3.72 1.39 8.01
N ILE A 365 3.77 2.71 7.97
CA ILE A 365 3.46 3.56 9.13
C ILE A 365 1.95 3.76 9.17
N ARG A 366 1.31 3.39 10.28
CA ARG A 366 -0.09 3.75 10.52
C ARG A 366 -0.15 5.18 11.02
N GLY A 367 -0.90 6.03 10.31
CA GLY A 367 -1.04 7.43 10.69
C GLY A 367 -2.14 7.71 11.72
N PRO A 368 -2.27 8.97 12.15
CA PRO A 368 -1.47 10.10 11.70
C PRO A 368 -0.16 10.31 12.48
N ILE A 369 0.01 9.63 13.63
CA ILE A 369 1.29 9.55 14.36
C ILE A 369 1.54 8.08 14.69
N GLY A 370 2.43 7.46 13.93
CA GLY A 370 2.81 6.06 14.11
C GLY A 370 4.12 5.92 14.86
N THR A 371 4.22 4.91 15.73
CA THR A 371 5.44 4.53 16.45
C THR A 371 5.78 3.06 16.20
N GLY A 372 7.01 2.81 15.74
CA GLY A 372 7.57 1.49 15.59
C GLY A 372 8.70 1.27 16.59
N THR A 373 8.67 0.17 17.35
CA THR A 373 9.74 -0.19 18.30
C THR A 373 10.24 -1.60 18.03
N ILE A 374 11.55 -1.79 17.86
CA ILE A 374 12.16 -3.14 17.81
C ILE A 374 12.92 -3.46 19.10
N HIS A 375 12.96 -4.73 19.49
CA HIS A 375 13.94 -5.23 20.47
C HIS A 375 15.07 -5.97 19.74
N LEU A 376 16.28 -5.40 19.78
CA LEU A 376 17.44 -5.82 19.01
C LEU A 376 18.53 -6.42 19.93
N ASP A 377 18.84 -7.69 19.74
CA ASP A 377 20.08 -8.33 20.20
C ASP A 377 21.14 -8.23 19.10
N PHE A 378 22.25 -7.60 19.45
CA PHE A 378 23.36 -7.31 18.53
C PHE A 378 24.69 -7.93 18.99
N THR A 379 24.64 -8.94 19.86
CA THR A 379 25.82 -9.72 20.29
C THR A 379 26.57 -10.37 19.11
N GLY A 380 25.85 -10.74 18.05
CA GLY A 380 26.38 -11.42 16.86
C GLY A 380 26.98 -10.53 15.78
N MET A 381 27.01 -9.19 15.96
CA MET A 381 27.57 -8.28 14.96
C MET A 381 29.07 -8.52 14.76
N ALA A 382 29.55 -8.47 13.53
CA ALA A 382 30.96 -8.50 13.16
C ALA A 382 31.55 -7.07 13.04
N ASP A 383 32.87 -6.96 12.94
CA ASP A 383 33.53 -5.68 12.70
C ASP A 383 33.05 -5.04 11.38
N GLY A 384 32.56 -3.80 11.45
CA GLY A 384 32.01 -3.04 10.35
C GLY A 384 30.50 -3.21 10.15
N ASP A 385 29.80 -4.02 10.97
CA ASP A 385 28.36 -4.16 10.85
C ASP A 385 27.61 -2.91 11.32
N ARG A 386 26.45 -2.68 10.69
CA ARG A 386 25.48 -1.64 11.02
C ARG A 386 24.08 -2.23 10.97
N ALA A 387 23.36 -2.16 12.10
CA ALA A 387 22.01 -2.72 12.22
C ALA A 387 21.09 -1.81 13.03
N GLY A 388 19.80 -1.76 12.71
CA GLY A 388 18.88 -0.91 13.44
C GLY A 388 17.50 -0.77 12.83
N LEU A 389 16.87 0.36 13.15
CA LEU A 389 15.53 0.75 12.72
C LEU A 389 15.57 2.10 12.02
N SER A 390 14.83 2.24 10.91
CA SER A 390 14.75 3.47 10.14
C SER A 390 13.32 3.92 9.89
N LEU A 391 13.14 5.23 9.77
CA LEU A 391 12.11 5.84 8.93
C LEU A 391 12.66 5.82 7.50
N PHE A 392 12.24 4.81 6.73
CA PHE A 392 12.77 4.48 5.41
C PHE A 392 11.97 5.15 4.29
N ARG A 393 12.66 5.92 3.45
CA ARG A 393 12.18 6.58 2.23
C ARG A 393 13.37 7.07 1.39
N ASP A 394 13.17 7.88 0.36
CA ASP A 394 14.25 8.56 -0.38
C ASP A 394 15.05 9.57 0.46
N ASP A 395 14.48 10.06 1.56
CA ASP A 395 15.16 10.84 2.59
C ASP A 395 14.93 10.14 3.93
N SER A 396 15.83 9.23 4.28
CA SER A 396 15.69 8.32 5.41
C SER A 396 16.37 8.86 6.67
N ALA A 397 15.80 8.53 7.83
CA ALA A 397 16.45 8.67 9.13
C ALA A 397 16.54 7.31 9.83
N MET A 398 17.68 7.00 10.44
CA MET A 398 17.96 5.68 11.02
C MET A 398 18.61 5.82 12.39
N ILE A 399 18.22 4.95 13.31
CA ILE A 399 18.85 4.74 14.61
C ILE A 399 19.30 3.29 14.69
N GLY A 400 20.53 3.06 15.10
CA GLY A 400 21.09 1.72 15.11
C GLY A 400 22.40 1.59 15.85
N ILE A 401 22.89 0.37 15.88
CA ILE A 401 24.19 0.01 16.42
C ILE A 401 25.21 -0.09 15.30
N GLU A 402 26.40 0.40 15.56
CA GLU A 402 27.59 0.17 14.74
C GLU A 402 28.65 -0.55 15.54
N ARG A 403 29.33 -1.51 14.89
CA ARG A 403 30.52 -2.13 15.46
C ARG A 403 31.76 -1.73 14.67
N GLU A 404 32.74 -1.16 15.35
CA GLU A 404 34.06 -0.85 14.81
C GLU A 404 35.14 -1.46 15.72
N GLY A 405 35.85 -2.47 15.21
CA GLY A 405 36.72 -3.33 15.99
C GLY A 405 35.95 -3.99 17.15
N ASP A 406 36.35 -3.67 18.37
CA ASP A 406 35.73 -4.15 19.61
C ASP A 406 34.92 -3.05 20.32
N SER A 407 34.58 -1.98 19.62
CA SER A 407 33.72 -0.91 20.12
C SER A 407 32.35 -0.95 19.45
N TRP A 408 31.31 -0.71 20.27
CA TRP A 408 29.94 -0.57 19.81
C TRP A 408 29.48 0.86 20.09
N SER A 409 28.80 1.47 19.13
CA SER A 409 28.23 2.81 19.25
C SER A 409 26.77 2.78 18.85
N LEU A 410 25.95 3.55 19.55
CA LEU A 410 24.59 3.86 19.15
C LEU A 410 24.63 5.13 18.29
N VAL A 411 24.07 5.09 17.08
CA VAL A 411 24.21 6.18 16.11
C VAL A 411 22.88 6.48 15.43
N ALA A 412 22.59 7.77 15.28
CA ALA A 412 21.53 8.27 14.42
C ALA A 412 22.12 8.86 13.14
N ARG A 413 21.57 8.50 11.98
CA ARG A 413 21.95 9.08 10.68
C ARG A 413 20.75 9.52 9.87
N ARG A 414 21.03 10.42 8.92
CA ARG A 414 20.18 10.73 7.77
C ARG A 414 20.89 10.27 6.51
N SER A 415 20.16 9.64 5.59
CA SER A 415 20.66 9.27 4.27
C SER A 415 19.71 9.81 3.21
N VAL A 416 20.22 10.49 2.19
CA VAL A 416 19.42 11.03 1.09
C VAL A 416 19.75 10.29 -0.20
N MET A 417 18.75 9.90 -0.97
CA MET A 417 18.88 9.22 -2.25
C MET A 417 19.03 10.24 -3.39
N ASP A 418 19.97 9.98 -4.29
CA ASP A 418 20.02 10.59 -5.62
C ASP A 418 18.91 9.96 -6.48
N GLU A 419 17.84 10.70 -6.73
CA GLU A 419 16.68 10.21 -7.48
C GLU A 419 17.01 9.76 -8.91
N GLY A 420 18.09 10.28 -9.51
CA GLY A 420 18.54 9.93 -10.85
C GLY A 420 19.34 8.62 -10.88
N LYS A 421 20.21 8.42 -9.89
CA LYS A 421 21.04 7.20 -9.76
C LYS A 421 20.34 6.07 -9.02
N LYS A 422 19.28 6.36 -8.27
CA LYS A 422 18.57 5.43 -7.38
C LYS A 422 19.48 4.83 -6.30
N GLN A 423 20.41 5.62 -5.79
CA GLN A 423 21.40 5.24 -4.76
C GLN A 423 21.63 6.40 -3.79
N GLY A 424 22.32 6.18 -2.68
CA GLY A 424 22.67 7.22 -1.72
C GLY A 424 23.52 8.32 -2.33
N GLU A 425 23.06 9.56 -2.16
CA GLU A 425 23.78 10.79 -2.50
C GLU A 425 24.63 11.27 -1.33
N SER A 426 24.04 11.31 -0.14
CA SER A 426 24.67 11.85 1.05
C SER A 426 24.25 11.11 2.30
N VAL A 427 25.18 11.04 3.26
CA VAL A 427 24.96 10.47 4.58
C VAL A 427 25.46 11.47 5.62
N GLN A 428 24.61 11.79 6.58
CA GLN A 428 24.89 12.71 7.68
C GLN A 428 24.73 11.98 9.02
N GLU A 429 25.73 12.06 9.88
CA GLU A 429 25.59 11.68 11.28
C GLU A 429 24.83 12.78 12.04
N LEU A 430 23.74 12.40 12.70
CA LEU A 430 22.90 13.31 13.48
C LEU A 430 23.31 13.32 14.95
N ALA A 431 23.63 12.14 15.49
CA ALA A 431 24.07 11.96 16.86
C ALA A 431 24.75 10.60 17.06
N ARG A 432 25.57 10.49 18.10
CA ARG A 432 26.36 9.30 18.43
C ARG A 432 26.55 9.18 19.94
N VAL A 433 26.51 7.95 20.44
CA VAL A 433 26.93 7.56 21.79
C VAL A 433 27.93 6.42 21.65
N ASP A 434 29.18 6.67 22.00
CA ASP A 434 30.27 5.71 21.85
C ASP A 434 30.41 4.76 23.06
N ASN A 435 30.98 3.59 22.78
CA ASN A 435 31.37 2.59 23.78
C ASN A 435 30.22 2.14 24.69
N ILE A 436 29.06 1.84 24.08
CA ILE A 436 27.90 1.33 24.80
C ILE A 436 28.21 -0.04 25.42
N ALA A 437 27.77 -0.25 26.67
CA ALA A 437 28.05 -1.46 27.43
C ALA A 437 26.99 -2.57 27.24
N PHE A 438 25.74 -2.21 26.93
CA PHE A 438 24.67 -3.17 26.70
C PHE A 438 24.84 -3.89 25.34
N ARG A 439 24.20 -5.05 25.18
CA ARG A 439 24.21 -5.84 23.93
C ARG A 439 22.81 -6.19 23.40
N GLU A 440 21.81 -5.69 24.11
CA GLU A 440 20.41 -5.69 23.70
C GLU A 440 19.87 -4.27 23.88
N VAL A 441 18.97 -3.84 23.01
CA VAL A 441 18.41 -2.48 23.04
C VAL A 441 17.04 -2.43 22.38
N TRP A 442 16.16 -1.59 22.90
CA TRP A 442 14.94 -1.20 22.21
C TRP A 442 15.22 0.05 21.38
N LEU A 443 14.99 -0.03 20.07
CA LEU A 443 15.09 1.11 19.17
C LEU A 443 13.68 1.51 18.75
N ARG A 444 13.35 2.79 18.89
CA ARG A 444 12.02 3.33 18.60
C ARG A 444 12.12 4.51 17.67
N VAL A 445 11.31 4.47 16.61
CA VAL A 445 11.08 5.60 15.72
C VAL A 445 9.60 5.97 15.74
N SER A 446 9.29 7.25 15.91
CA SER A 446 7.95 7.80 15.81
C SER A 446 7.91 8.78 14.65
N ALA A 447 6.83 8.78 13.88
CA ALA A 447 6.65 9.63 12.71
C ALA A 447 5.30 10.32 12.74
N ASP A 448 5.31 11.65 12.76
CA ASP A 448 4.14 12.47 12.53
C ASP A 448 3.91 12.63 11.03
N VAL A 449 2.91 11.93 10.49
CA VAL A 449 2.62 11.87 9.05
C VAL A 449 1.38 12.69 8.66
N HIS A 450 0.99 13.68 9.47
CA HIS A 450 -0.05 14.63 9.08
C HIS A 450 0.37 15.42 7.82
N PRO A 451 -0.51 15.56 6.82
CA PRO A 451 -0.16 16.28 5.60
C PRO A 451 -0.16 17.81 5.77
N ASN A 452 -0.97 18.35 6.68
CA ASN A 452 -1.12 19.80 6.91
C ASN A 452 -0.02 20.49 7.72
N ARG A 453 1.00 19.76 8.19
CA ARG A 453 2.09 20.33 8.97
C ARG A 453 3.43 19.71 8.59
N MET A 454 4.53 20.31 9.07
CA MET A 454 5.85 19.70 8.95
C MET A 454 5.91 18.49 9.88
N GLY A 455 5.84 17.30 9.29
CA GLY A 455 5.97 16.04 10.02
C GLY A 455 7.37 15.89 10.59
N GLN A 456 7.47 15.37 11.82
CA GLN A 456 8.72 15.13 12.50
C GLN A 456 8.88 13.65 12.83
N GLY A 457 10.06 13.12 12.52
CA GLY A 457 10.58 11.84 12.98
C GLY A 457 11.34 12.00 14.29
N LEU A 458 11.01 11.19 15.30
CA LEU A 458 11.73 11.09 16.57
C LEU A 458 12.44 9.75 16.65
N LEU A 459 13.75 9.75 16.89
CA LEU A 459 14.58 8.57 17.01
C LEU A 459 15.04 8.43 18.46
N SER A 460 14.69 7.32 19.10
CA SER A 460 14.91 7.09 20.52
C SER A 460 15.30 5.65 20.82
N PHE A 461 15.93 5.43 21.96
CA PHE A 461 16.37 4.11 22.39
C PHE A 461 16.13 3.90 23.88
N SER A 462 16.08 2.63 24.29
CA SER A 462 15.98 2.24 25.70
C SER A 462 16.77 0.96 25.94
N ALA A 463 17.43 0.86 27.09
CA ALA A 463 18.09 -0.36 27.54
C ALA A 463 17.19 -1.25 28.43
N ASP A 464 16.01 -0.76 28.81
CA ASP A 464 15.10 -1.43 29.75
C ASP A 464 13.64 -1.53 29.25
N ASN A 465 13.36 -1.02 28.04
CA ASN A 465 12.02 -0.87 27.44
C ASN A 465 11.05 0.03 28.22
N LEU A 466 11.52 0.73 29.26
CA LEU A 466 10.67 1.58 30.10
C LEU A 466 11.02 3.05 29.88
N ASN A 467 12.31 3.36 29.86
CA ASN A 467 12.82 4.73 29.77
C ASN A 467 13.45 4.93 28.40
N PHE A 468 12.74 5.62 27.50
CA PHE A 468 13.26 5.98 26.18
C PHE A 468 13.99 7.32 26.22
N THR A 469 15.23 7.31 25.75
CA THR A 469 16.06 8.50 25.56
C THR A 469 16.01 8.90 24.09
N GLU A 470 15.68 10.16 23.83
CA GLU A 470 15.79 10.75 22.49
C GLU A 470 17.27 10.85 22.08
N LEU A 471 17.57 10.37 20.87
CA LEU A 471 18.90 10.49 20.28
C LEU A 471 18.94 11.56 19.19
N ALA A 472 17.90 11.65 18.36
CA ALA A 472 17.83 12.63 17.28
C ALA A 472 16.38 12.90 16.84
N ARG A 473 16.19 14.02 16.13
CA ARG A 473 14.98 14.36 15.38
C ARG A 473 15.31 14.58 13.91
N PHE A 474 14.30 14.40 13.07
CA PHE A 474 14.40 14.47 11.63
C PHE A 474 13.11 15.07 11.03
N ASP A 475 13.23 15.99 10.08
CA ASP A 475 12.06 16.53 9.38
C ASP A 475 11.69 15.62 8.20
N LEU A 476 10.44 15.16 8.14
CA LEU A 476 9.98 14.25 7.10
C LEU A 476 9.81 14.97 5.76
N ARG A 477 10.41 14.44 4.70
CA ARG A 477 10.24 14.94 3.33
C ARG A 477 8.82 14.64 2.85
N ARG A 478 8.10 15.66 2.35
CA ARG A 478 6.67 15.56 1.94
C ARG A 478 6.43 15.48 0.43
N THR A 479 7.49 15.43 -0.37
CA THR A 479 7.35 15.41 -1.84
C THR A 479 6.86 14.04 -2.32
N TRP A 480 6.06 14.02 -3.38
CA TRP A 480 5.47 12.83 -3.99
C TRP A 480 6.35 12.01 -4.97
N PRO A 481 7.48 12.48 -5.57
CA PRO A 481 8.17 11.74 -6.64
C PRO A 481 8.67 10.33 -6.30
N PHE A 482 8.84 9.99 -5.02
CA PHE A 482 9.17 8.63 -4.58
C PHE A 482 7.94 7.70 -4.53
N PHE A 483 6.73 8.27 -4.65
CA PHE A 483 5.38 7.68 -4.55
C PHE A 483 5.05 7.00 -3.23
N LEU A 484 5.94 6.17 -2.69
CA LEU A 484 5.76 5.52 -1.41
C LEU A 484 5.79 6.54 -0.28
N GLY A 485 4.94 6.32 0.73
CA GLY A 485 5.03 6.98 2.03
C GLY A 485 6.26 6.51 2.82
N TYR A 486 6.54 7.15 3.96
CA TYR A 486 7.53 6.63 4.90
C TYR A 486 7.12 5.25 5.43
N ARG A 487 8.12 4.39 5.63
CA ARG A 487 7.98 3.07 6.24
C ARG A 487 8.89 2.91 7.45
N TYR A 488 8.56 1.99 8.34
CA TYR A 488 9.56 1.42 9.23
C TYR A 488 10.48 0.51 8.43
N GLY A 489 11.79 0.55 8.66
CA GLY A 489 12.78 -0.31 8.03
C GLY A 489 13.72 -0.94 9.05
N ILE A 490 13.70 -2.26 9.18
CA ILE A 490 14.62 -3.05 10.00
C ILE A 490 15.76 -3.49 9.09
N TYR A 491 17.00 -3.10 9.39
CA TYR A 491 18.14 -3.33 8.50
C TYR A 491 19.33 -3.97 9.23
N ASN A 492 20.15 -4.69 8.47
CA ASN A 492 21.49 -5.14 8.86
C ASN A 492 22.39 -5.24 7.62
N TYR A 493 23.53 -4.54 7.60
CA TYR A 493 24.53 -4.63 6.53
C TYR A 493 25.95 -4.46 7.08
N ALA A 494 26.94 -4.88 6.31
CA ALA A 494 28.35 -4.76 6.67
C ALA A 494 29.00 -3.62 5.90
N THR A 495 30.03 -3.00 6.47
CA THR A 495 30.89 -2.02 5.77
C THR A 495 32.26 -2.56 5.40
N LYS A 496 32.67 -3.68 6.03
CA LYS A 496 33.99 -4.31 5.84
C LYS A 496 33.88 -5.70 5.20
N GLY A 497 33.13 -6.61 5.82
CA GLY A 497 32.98 -7.98 5.34
C GLY A 497 31.73 -8.63 5.91
N LEU A 498 31.16 -9.57 5.15
CA LEU A 498 29.98 -10.33 5.60
C LEU A 498 30.34 -11.29 6.73
N GLY A 499 29.34 -11.69 7.52
CA GLY A 499 29.46 -12.80 8.46
C GLY A 499 28.81 -12.55 9.83
N GLY A 500 28.57 -11.29 10.18
CA GLY A 500 27.83 -10.95 11.39
C GLY A 500 26.32 -11.02 11.22
N LEU A 501 25.62 -11.01 12.35
CA LEU A 501 24.18 -11.13 12.44
C LEU A 501 23.59 -10.34 13.61
N VAL A 502 22.30 -10.05 13.53
CA VAL A 502 21.50 -9.55 14.65
C VAL A 502 20.21 -10.35 14.77
N ARG A 503 19.62 -10.34 15.97
CA ARG A 503 18.30 -10.92 16.22
C ARG A 503 17.35 -9.83 16.68
N VAL A 504 16.24 -9.68 15.97
CA VAL A 504 15.10 -8.86 16.36
C VAL A 504 14.05 -9.77 16.97
N SER A 505 13.89 -9.72 18.28
CA SER A 505 12.94 -10.60 18.99
C SER A 505 11.50 -10.12 18.86
N SER A 506 11.28 -8.80 18.72
CA SER A 506 9.95 -8.25 18.50
C SER A 506 9.96 -6.91 17.76
N PHE A 507 8.83 -6.60 17.13
CA PHE A 507 8.47 -5.30 16.59
C PHE A 507 7.08 -4.91 17.10
N LEU A 508 6.95 -3.74 17.71
CA LEU A 508 5.68 -3.18 18.19
C LEU A 508 5.30 -2.00 17.29
N ASN A 509 4.14 -2.10 16.63
CA ASN A 509 3.55 -1.04 15.80
C ASN A 509 2.37 -0.42 16.53
N GLU A 510 2.45 0.86 16.84
CA GLU A 510 1.45 1.57 17.62
C GLU A 510 1.11 2.90 16.97
N VAL A 511 -0.10 3.39 17.22
CA VAL A 511 -0.45 4.79 17.00
C VAL A 511 -0.51 5.49 18.34
N ALA A 512 -0.08 6.75 18.40
CA ALA A 512 -0.35 7.56 19.57
C ALA A 512 -1.87 7.70 19.74
N ASN A 513 -2.39 7.37 20.94
CA ASN A 513 -3.77 7.72 21.28
C ASN A 513 -3.90 9.24 21.14
N GLN A 514 -4.85 9.68 20.31
CA GLN A 514 -5.15 11.10 20.09
C GLN A 514 -5.61 11.80 21.37
#